data_AF-A0A182P8H1-F1
#
_entry.id   AF-A0A182P8H1-F1
#
_cell.length_a   1.000
_cell.length_b   1.000
_cell.length_c   1.000
_cell.angle_alpha   90.00
_cell.angle_beta   90.00
_cell.angle_gamma   90.00
#
_symmetry.space_group_name_H-M   'P 1'
#
loop_
_entity.id
_entity.type
_entity.pdbx_description
1 polymer ?
#
loop_
_entity_poly.entity_id
_entity_poly.type
_entity_poly.pdbx_seq_one_letter_code
_entity_poly.pdbx_strand_id
1 'polypeptide(L)'
;MGGWALEIGKMALYMTFPVAMFHWFNQPEYFEKWVTDTRRQLYPPENPQHRAEIEKCIRNVRERHDQELLKALEEMEKKDTK
;
A
#
# COMPACT_ATOMS: atom_id res chain seq x y z
N MET A 1 -33.72 18.15 -48.23
CA MET A 1 -33.86 18.58 -46.83
C MET A 1 -33.27 17.58 -45.82
N GLY A 2 -32.23 16.81 -46.15
CA GLY A 2 -31.67 15.79 -45.24
C GLY A 2 -30.31 16.11 -44.60
N GLY A 3 -29.56 17.09 -45.15
CA GLY A 3 -28.18 17.35 -44.72
C GLY A 3 -28.06 17.82 -43.27
N TRP A 4 -28.84 18.83 -42.88
CA TRP A 4 -28.76 19.42 -41.53
C TRP A 4 -29.18 18.43 -40.42
N ALA A 5 -30.19 17.60 -40.67
CA ALA A 5 -30.60 16.56 -39.74
C ALA A 5 -29.50 15.49 -39.54
N LEU A 6 -28.76 15.18 -40.61
CA LEU A 6 -27.66 14.22 -40.57
C LEU A 6 -26.43 14.80 -39.83
N GLU A 7 -26.19 16.11 -39.93
CA GLU A 7 -25.19 16.81 -39.10
C GLU A 7 -25.54 16.77 -37.61
N ILE A 8 -26.81 17.01 -37.26
CA ILE A 8 -27.26 16.90 -35.86
C ILE A 8 -27.09 15.46 -35.35
N GLY A 9 -27.43 14.45 -36.17
CA GLY A 9 -27.21 13.05 -35.82
C GLY A 9 -25.75 12.72 -35.57
N LYS A 10 -24.83 13.23 -36.41
CA LYS A 10 -23.38 13.07 -36.20
C LYS A 10 -22.91 13.73 -34.90
N MET A 11 -23.37 14.94 -34.61
CA MET A 11 -23.01 15.64 -33.37
C MET A 11 -23.54 14.91 -32.13
N ALA A 12 -24.79 14.42 -32.19
CA ALA A 12 -25.37 13.61 -31.11
C ALA A 12 -24.57 12.31 -30.89
N LEU A 13 -24.15 11.64 -31.96
CA LEU A 13 -23.30 10.46 -31.86
C LEU A 13 -21.94 10.80 -31.24
N TYR A 14 -21.26 11.84 -31.71
CA TYR A 14 -19.95 12.23 -31.16
C TYR A 14 -20.01 12.65 -29.69
N MET A 15 -21.12 13.25 -29.24
CA MET A 15 -21.29 13.62 -27.84
C MET A 15 -21.66 12.42 -26.97
N THR A 16 -22.58 11.56 -27.42
CA THR A 16 -23.10 10.46 -26.61
C THR A 16 -22.18 9.24 -26.60
N PHE A 17 -21.47 8.99 -27.70
CA PHE A 17 -20.58 7.83 -27.84
C PHE A 17 -19.50 7.74 -26.75
N PRO A 18 -18.67 8.76 -26.48
CA PRO A 18 -17.63 8.64 -25.46
C PRO A 18 -18.22 8.45 -24.06
N VAL A 19 -19.37 9.05 -23.76
CA VAL A 19 -20.06 8.91 -22.46
C VAL A 19 -20.63 7.50 -22.30
N ALA A 20 -21.28 6.98 -23.34
CA ALA A 20 -21.82 5.62 -23.34
C ALA A 20 -20.70 4.57 -23.24
N MET A 21 -19.61 4.75 -23.99
CA MET A 21 -18.42 3.91 -23.92
C MET A 21 -17.81 3.96 -22.52
N PHE A 22 -17.65 5.14 -21.93
CA PHE A 22 -17.14 5.28 -20.57
C PHE A 22 -17.98 4.50 -19.55
N HIS A 23 -19.30 4.62 -19.61
CA HIS A 23 -20.20 3.87 -18.73
C HIS A 23 -20.13 2.36 -18.94
N TRP A 24 -19.97 1.92 -20.19
CA TRP A 24 -19.90 0.49 -20.50
C TRP A 24 -18.58 -0.13 -20.06
N PHE A 25 -17.46 0.54 -20.30
CA PHE A 25 -16.12 -0.02 -20.08
C PHE A 25 -15.54 0.27 -18.70
N ASN A 26 -15.97 1.34 -18.02
CA ASN A 26 -15.42 1.74 -16.72
C ASN A 26 -16.20 1.16 -15.53
N GLN A 27 -16.81 -0.02 -15.71
CA GLN A 27 -17.53 -0.70 -14.64
C GLN A 27 -16.54 -1.27 -13.60
N PRO A 28 -16.71 -0.97 -12.29
CA PRO A 28 -15.80 -1.43 -11.23
C PRO A 28 -15.54 -2.94 -11.23
N GLU A 29 -16.54 -3.72 -11.62
CA GLU A 29 -16.54 -5.19 -11.67
C GLU A 29 -15.41 -5.73 -12.56
N TYR A 30 -15.05 -5.02 -13.63
CA TYR A 30 -13.96 -5.44 -14.51
C TYR A 30 -12.58 -5.27 -13.86
N PHE A 31 -12.46 -4.34 -12.90
CA PHE A 31 -11.20 -4.02 -12.24
C PHE A 31 -11.04 -4.69 -10.88
N GLU A 32 -12.13 -5.18 -10.28
CA GLU A 32 -12.13 -5.73 -8.92
C GLU A 32 -11.08 -6.83 -8.72
N LYS A 33 -11.04 -7.81 -9.63
CA LYS A 33 -10.08 -8.91 -9.55
C LYS A 33 -8.65 -8.41 -9.63
N TRP A 34 -8.35 -7.56 -10.62
CA TRP A 34 -7.01 -7.03 -10.83
C TRP A 34 -6.55 -6.17 -9.65
N VAL A 35 -7.40 -5.29 -9.13
CA VAL A 35 -7.11 -4.46 -7.95
C VAL A 35 -6.89 -5.33 -6.72
N THR A 36 -7.75 -6.33 -6.51
CA THR A 36 -7.66 -7.21 -5.34
C THR A 36 -6.38 -8.03 -5.36
N ASP A 37 -6.03 -8.63 -6.50
CA ASP A 37 -4.83 -9.44 -6.65
C ASP A 37 -3.57 -8.58 -6.52
N THR A 38 -3.57 -7.39 -7.13
CA THR A 38 -2.46 -6.42 -6.99
C THR A 38 -2.28 -6.01 -5.53
N ARG A 39 -3.37 -5.68 -4.83
CA ARG A 39 -3.32 -5.33 -3.40
C ARG A 39 -2.77 -6.48 -2.55
N ARG A 40 -3.16 -7.73 -2.82
CA ARG A 40 -2.67 -8.91 -2.10
C ARG A 40 -1.18 -9.18 -2.34
N GLN A 41 -0.69 -8.90 -3.54
CA GLN A 41 0.74 -9.04 -3.85
C GLN A 41 1.59 -7.99 -3.14
N LEU A 42 1.13 -6.73 -3.16
CA LEU A 42 1.82 -5.61 -2.49
C LEU A 42 1.74 -5.68 -0.96
N TYR A 43 0.59 -6.13 -0.44
CA TYR A 43 0.31 -6.23 0.99
C TYR A 43 -0.15 -7.64 1.31
N PRO A 44 0.78 -8.60 1.39
CA PRO A 44 0.44 -9.94 1.83
C PRO A 44 -0.18 -9.87 3.24
N PRO A 45 -1.16 -10.74 3.55
CA PRO A 45 -1.76 -10.77 4.88
C PRO A 45 -0.67 -10.99 5.93
N GLU A 46 -0.65 -10.14 6.97
CA GLU A 46 0.31 -10.27 8.05
C GLU A 46 0.14 -11.64 8.73
N ASN A 47 1.24 -12.37 8.83
CA ASN A 47 1.31 -13.60 9.61
C ASN A 47 1.54 -13.22 11.09
N PRO A 48 0.60 -13.52 12.01
CA PRO A 48 0.74 -13.16 13.42
C PRO A 48 2.02 -13.72 14.07
N GLN A 49 2.45 -14.91 13.66
CA GLN A 49 3.67 -15.56 14.14
C GLN A 49 4.92 -14.78 13.67
N HIS A 50 4.95 -14.35 12.40
CA HIS A 50 6.06 -13.56 11.87
C HIS A 50 6.18 -12.21 12.59
N ARG A 51 5.04 -11.56 12.87
CA ARG A 51 4.99 -10.33 13.65
C ARG A 51 5.55 -10.53 15.07
N ALA A 52 5.16 -11.61 15.73
CA ALA A 52 5.65 -11.96 17.06
C ALA A 52 7.17 -12.27 17.09
N GLU A 53 7.68 -12.93 16.06
CA GLU A 53 9.12 -13.22 15.90
C GLU A 53 9.93 -11.94 15.71
N ILE A 54 9.47 -11.01 14.88
CA ILE A 54 10.10 -9.70 14.68
C ILE A 54 10.12 -8.92 16.00
N GLU A 55 8.99 -8.84 16.72
CA GLU A 55 8.92 -8.16 18.01
C GLU A 55 9.87 -8.79 19.06
N LYS A 56 9.97 -10.12 19.08
CA LYS A 56 10.91 -10.83 19.95
C LYS A 56 12.36 -10.53 19.60
N CYS A 57 12.70 -10.50 18.31
CA CYS A 57 14.04 -10.13 17.85
C CYS A 57 14.40 -8.70 18.26
N ILE A 58 13.50 -7.73 18.02
CA ILE A 58 13.69 -6.32 18.41
C ILE A 58 13.94 -6.19 19.91
N ARG A 59 13.13 -6.88 20.73
CA ARG A 59 13.28 -6.88 22.19
C ARG A 59 14.64 -7.44 22.62
N ASN A 60 15.04 -8.59 22.08
CA ASN A 60 16.33 -9.20 22.42
C ASN A 60 17.52 -8.30 22.06
N VAL A 61 17.47 -7.62 20.92
CA VAL A 61 18.53 -6.69 20.49
C VAL A 61 18.61 -5.49 21.41
N ARG A 62 17.46 -4.91 21.80
CA ARG A 62 17.39 -3.80 22.75
C ARG A 62 17.93 -4.19 24.13
N GLU A 63 17.49 -5.32 24.67
CA GLU A 63 17.95 -5.82 25.97
C GLU A 63 19.47 -6.04 25.99
N ARG A 64 20.03 -6.59 24.90
CA ARG A 64 21.48 -6.75 24.78
C ARG A 64 22.21 -5.42 24.75
N HIS A 65 21.71 -4.45 23.99
CA HIS A 65 22.29 -3.12 23.91
C HIS A 65 22.26 -2.40 25.26
N ASP A 66 21.13 -2.47 25.97
CA ASP A 66 20.97 -1.86 27.29
C ASP A 66 21.94 -2.49 28.32
N GLN A 67 22.12 -3.81 28.27
CA GLN A 67 23.10 -4.51 29.13
C GLN A 67 24.54 -4.11 28.83
N GLU A 68 24.90 -3.94 27.56
CA GLU A 68 26.24 -3.48 27.17
C GLU A 68 26.48 -2.04 27.64
N LEU A 69 25.48 -1.17 27.54
CA LEU A 69 25.54 0.21 28.02
C LEU A 69 25.71 0.27 29.55
N LEU A 70 24.92 -0.51 30.30
CA LEU A 70 25.02 -0.58 31.76
C LEU A 70 26.42 -1.03 32.20
N LYS A 71 27.00 -2.04 31.56
CA LYS A 71 28.38 -2.49 31.86
C LYS A 71 29.41 -1.40 31.59
N ALA A 72 29.27 -0.68 30.48
CA ALA A 72 30.18 0.43 30.15
C ALA A 72 30.09 1.56 31.18
N LEU A 73 28.88 1.90 31.64
CA LEU A 73 28.66 2.89 32.69
C LEU A 73 29.28 2.46 34.02
N GLU A 74 29.08 1.20 34.45
CA GLU A 74 29.71 0.66 35.66
C GLU A 74 31.25 0.68 35.59
N GLU A 75 31.83 0.42 34.41
CA GLU A 75 33.28 0.49 34.21
C GLU A 75 33.81 1.93 34.25
N MET A 76 33.04 2.90 33.75
CA MET A 76 33.37 4.32 33.85
C MET A 76 33.30 4.80 35.31
N GLU A 77 32.23 4.48 36.03
CA GLU A 77 32.11 4.81 37.47
C GLU A 77 33.27 4.23 38.29
N LYS A 78 33.64 2.97 38.06
CA LYS A 78 34.77 2.33 38.75
C LYS A 78 36.12 2.97 38.42
N LYS A 79 36.28 3.58 37.25
CA LYS A 79 37.49 4.35 36.89
C LYS A 79 37.51 5.72 37.53
N ASP A 80 36.38 6.39 37.63
CA ASP A 80 36.29 7.73 38.24
C ASP A 80 36.40 7.71 39.77
N THR A 81 36.07 6.57 40.41
CA THR A 81 36.14 6.41 41.87
C THR A 81 37.52 5.92 42.36
N LYS A 82 38.50 5.73 41.47
CA LYS A 82 39.82 5.14 41.76
C LYS A 82 40.95 6.13 41.54
#